data_AF-A0A2S5DJU0-F1
#
_entry.id   AF-A0A2S5DJU0-F1
#
_cell.length_a   1.000
_cell.length_b   1.000
_cell.length_c   1.000
_cell.angle_alpha   90.00
_cell.angle_beta   90.00
_cell.angle_gamma   90.00
#
_symmetry.space_group_name_H-M   'P 1'
#
loop_
_entity.id
_entity.type
_entity.pdbx_description
1 polymer ?
#
loop_
_entity_poly.entity_id
_entity_poly.type
_entity_poly.pdbx_seq_one_letter_code
_entity_poly.pdbx_strand_id
1 'polypeptide(L)'
;MAQQGVFTLPANINFGVTVLTNAAYVQNVEIFVNNELRASFSGSGTNNNNLGTKVINSGNGSVRVQITANGKQSDMVSSQLVLANKLNMAIVGSEDGTDMDYNDAIAILNWPLG
;
A
#
# COMPACT_ATOMS: atom_id res chain seq x y z
N MET A 1 16.77 -7.86 6.66
CA MET A 1 15.45 -8.25 6.12
C MET A 1 15.35 -7.73 4.69
N ALA A 2 14.63 -8.44 3.81
CA ALA A 2 14.45 -8.00 2.43
C ALA A 2 13.57 -6.72 2.39
N GLN A 3 13.78 -5.86 1.39
CA GLN A 3 12.97 -4.65 1.22
C GLN A 3 11.49 -5.02 0.98
N GLN A 4 10.58 -4.36 1.69
CA GLN A 4 9.12 -4.57 1.60
C GLN A 4 8.42 -3.35 0.99
N GLY A 5 7.22 -3.55 0.48
CA GLY A 5 6.40 -2.48 -0.12
C GLY A 5 6.92 -1.96 -1.46
N VAL A 6 7.83 -2.68 -2.14
CA VAL A 6 8.34 -2.33 -3.47
C VAL A 6 7.88 -3.37 -4.48
N PHE A 7 7.30 -2.91 -5.59
CA PHE A 7 6.70 -3.78 -6.60
C PHE A 7 7.08 -3.32 -8.01
N THR A 8 7.20 -4.28 -8.92
CA THR A 8 7.33 -4.02 -10.36
C THR A 8 6.03 -4.38 -11.05
N LEU A 9 5.33 -3.35 -11.50
CA LEU A 9 4.12 -3.47 -12.31
C LEU A 9 4.48 -3.47 -13.81
N PRO A 10 3.56 -3.92 -14.68
CA PRO A 10 3.65 -3.60 -16.10
C PRO A 10 3.79 -2.09 -16.30
N ALA A 11 4.68 -1.67 -17.19
CA ALA A 11 4.86 -0.26 -17.52
C ALA A 11 3.57 0.32 -18.13
N ASN A 12 3.30 1.59 -17.83
CA ASN A 12 2.16 2.38 -18.30
C ASN A 12 0.79 1.72 -18.06
N ILE A 13 0.62 0.99 -16.96
CA ILE A 13 -0.67 0.42 -16.56
C ILE A 13 -1.33 1.30 -15.50
N ASN A 14 -2.64 1.49 -15.61
CA ASN A 14 -3.42 2.03 -14.50
C ASN A 14 -3.66 0.93 -13.48
N PHE A 15 -3.48 1.25 -12.20
CA PHE A 15 -3.73 0.34 -11.09
C PHE A 15 -4.52 1.06 -9.99
N GLY A 16 -5.35 0.31 -9.27
CA GLY A 16 -6.05 0.80 -8.10
C GLY A 16 -5.17 0.66 -6.86
N VAL A 17 -5.31 1.60 -5.93
CA VAL A 17 -4.78 1.48 -4.56
C VAL A 17 -5.90 1.78 -3.58
N THR A 18 -6.19 0.84 -2.70
CA THR A 18 -7.14 0.97 -1.58
C THR A 18 -6.39 0.87 -0.27
N VAL A 19 -6.76 1.69 0.73
CA VAL A 19 -6.14 1.68 2.06
C VAL A 19 -7.20 1.46 3.14
N LEU A 20 -6.91 0.54 4.05
CA LEU A 20 -7.68 0.27 5.26
C LEU A 20 -6.82 0.55 6.50
N THR A 21 -7.42 0.98 7.61
CA THR A 21 -6.69 1.21 8.86
C THR A 21 -7.35 0.52 10.06
N ASN A 22 -6.50 0.08 11.00
CA ASN A 22 -6.88 -0.54 12.27
C ASN A 22 -6.11 0.05 13.47
N ALA A 23 -5.53 1.25 13.32
CA ALA A 23 -4.68 1.87 14.32
C ALA A 23 -5.36 3.03 15.07
N ALA A 24 -4.89 3.29 16.30
CA ALA A 24 -5.21 4.51 17.04
C ALA A 24 -4.46 5.73 16.48
N TYR A 25 -3.20 5.56 16.07
CA TYR A 25 -2.43 6.62 15.43
C TYR A 25 -2.90 6.86 13.99
N VAL A 26 -2.75 8.11 13.54
CA VAL A 26 -2.99 8.46 12.13
C VAL A 26 -1.92 7.81 11.26
N GLN A 27 -2.38 6.97 10.35
CA GLN A 27 -1.58 6.32 9.33
C GLN A 27 -1.47 7.23 8.12
N ASN A 28 -0.26 7.45 7.64
CA ASN A 28 0.01 8.17 6.39
C ASN A 28 0.60 7.19 5.39
N VAL A 29 -0.19 6.84 4.37
CA VAL A 29 0.20 5.90 3.31
C VAL A 29 0.48 6.68 2.04
N GLU A 30 1.71 6.58 1.56
CA GLU A 30 2.22 7.28 0.37
C GLU A 30 2.60 6.27 -0.71
N ILE A 31 2.15 6.53 -1.94
CA ILE A 31 2.45 5.70 -3.10
C ILE A 31 3.37 6.48 -4.04
N PHE A 32 4.57 5.96 -4.21
CA PHE A 32 5.58 6.48 -5.10
C PHE A 32 5.59 5.69 -6.41
N VAL A 33 5.65 6.39 -7.53
CA VAL A 33 5.88 5.83 -8.85
C VAL A 33 7.10 6.50 -9.45
N ASN A 34 8.08 5.73 -9.91
CA ASN A 34 9.38 6.24 -10.36
C ASN A 34 10.05 7.17 -9.32
N ASN A 35 9.90 6.84 -8.02
CA ASN A 35 10.35 7.65 -6.87
C ASN A 35 9.66 9.01 -6.69
N GLU A 36 8.58 9.30 -7.41
CA GLU A 36 7.76 10.50 -7.23
C GLU A 36 6.46 10.17 -6.51
N LEU A 37 6.06 11.00 -5.54
CA LEU A 37 4.79 10.83 -4.83
C LEU A 37 3.61 11.04 -5.81
N ARG A 38 2.78 10.00 -5.99
CA ARG A 38 1.62 10.03 -6.89
C ARG A 38 0.27 9.92 -6.19
N ALA A 39 0.23 9.32 -5.00
CA ALA A 39 -0.98 9.28 -4.18
C ALA A 39 -0.61 9.27 -2.70
N SER A 40 -1.49 9.86 -1.88
CA SER A 40 -1.42 9.80 -0.43
C SER A 40 -2.80 9.53 0.17
N PHE A 41 -2.83 8.81 1.29
CA PHE A 41 -3.99 8.54 2.13
C PHE A 41 -3.60 8.85 3.57
N SER A 42 -4.52 9.41 4.35
CA SER A 42 -4.27 9.71 5.76
C SER A 42 -5.54 9.48 6.57
N GLY A 43 -5.41 8.74 7.68
CA GLY A 43 -6.53 8.45 8.56
C GLY A 43 -6.17 7.44 9.64
N SER A 44 -7.05 7.29 10.63
CA SER A 44 -6.98 6.29 11.70
C SER A 44 -8.34 5.61 11.87
N GLY A 45 -8.43 4.67 12.80
CA GLY A 45 -9.64 3.94 13.15
C GLY A 45 -9.30 2.48 13.40
N THR A 46 -9.98 1.84 14.35
CA THR A 46 -9.67 0.47 14.82
C THR A 46 -10.65 -0.60 14.31
N ASN A 47 -11.48 -0.26 13.32
CA ASN A 47 -12.53 -1.11 12.78
C ASN A 47 -12.45 -1.19 11.26
N ASN A 48 -11.25 -1.42 10.73
CA ASN A 48 -10.98 -1.57 9.30
C ASN A 48 -11.49 -0.37 8.48
N ASN A 49 -11.17 0.83 8.94
CA ASN A 49 -11.67 2.06 8.34
C ASN A 49 -11.13 2.21 6.93
N ASN A 50 -12.01 2.38 5.94
CA ASN A 50 -11.66 2.43 4.53
C ASN A 50 -11.39 3.88 4.09
N LEU A 51 -10.15 4.19 3.73
CA LEU A 51 -9.73 5.53 3.29
C LEU A 51 -10.01 5.80 1.81
N GLY A 52 -10.71 4.88 1.14
CA GLY A 52 -11.10 4.95 -0.26
C GLY A 52 -10.06 4.35 -1.21
N THR A 53 -10.32 4.53 -2.50
CA THR A 53 -9.49 4.03 -3.60
C THR A 53 -9.05 5.17 -4.50
N LYS A 54 -7.79 5.16 -4.91
CA LYS A 54 -7.27 6.04 -5.99
C LYS A 54 -6.76 5.18 -7.14
N VAL A 55 -6.97 5.66 -8.37
CA VAL A 55 -6.40 5.05 -9.57
C VAL A 55 -5.25 5.95 -10.05
N ILE A 56 -4.07 5.36 -10.21
CA ILE A 56 -2.86 6.04 -10.70
C ILE A 56 -2.15 5.17 -11.74
N ASN A 57 -1.24 5.77 -12.51
CA ASN A 57 -0.48 5.08 -13.55
C ASN A 57 0.90 4.63 -13.04
N SER A 58 1.36 3.46 -13.47
CA SER A 58 2.62 2.84 -13.02
C SER A 58 3.89 3.43 -13.64
N GLY A 59 3.80 4.34 -14.61
CA GLY A 59 4.99 4.92 -15.25
C GLY A 59 5.87 3.83 -15.87
N ASN A 60 7.10 3.67 -15.38
CA ASN A 60 8.00 2.62 -15.88
C ASN A 60 7.78 1.24 -15.21
N GLY A 61 6.82 1.15 -14.28
CA GLY A 61 6.52 -0.05 -13.51
C GLY A 61 7.05 -0.03 -12.06
N SER A 62 7.95 0.91 -11.71
CA SER A 62 8.52 1.00 -10.36
C SER A 62 7.54 1.65 -9.38
N VAL A 63 6.93 0.85 -8.51
CA VAL A 63 5.98 1.31 -7.49
C VAL A 63 6.52 1.01 -6.09
N ARG A 64 6.42 1.98 -5.18
CA ARG A 64 6.79 1.82 -3.76
C ARG A 64 5.71 2.39 -2.85
N VAL A 65 5.34 1.62 -1.85
CA VAL A 65 4.47 2.02 -0.74
C VAL A 65 5.34 2.42 0.44
N GLN A 66 4.99 3.52 1.09
CA GLN A 66 5.58 3.95 2.35
C GLN A 66 4.46 4.23 3.33
N ILE A 67 4.64 3.76 4.57
CA ILE A 67 3.66 3.94 5.64
C ILE A 67 4.37 4.56 6.82
N THR A 68 3.81 5.65 7.34
CA THR A 68 4.30 6.32 8.54
C THR A 68 3.18 6.60 9.51
N ALA A 69 3.48 6.44 10.79
CA ALA A 69 2.59 6.74 11.90
C ALA A 69 3.41 7.37 13.02
N ASN A 70 2.83 8.35 13.73
CA ASN A 70 3.49 9.06 14.84
C ASN A 70 4.92 9.57 14.49
N GLY A 71 5.11 10.06 13.25
CA GLY A 71 6.38 10.60 12.75
C GLY A 71 7.47 9.56 12.46
N LYS A 72 7.16 8.26 12.51
CA LYS A 72 8.10 7.16 12.22
C LYS A 72 7.61 6.30 11.07
N GLN A 73 8.53 5.67 10.37
CA GLN A 73 8.20 4.65 9.38
C GLN A 73 7.75 3.37 10.10
N SER A 74 6.58 2.87 9.73
CA SER A 74 6.05 1.59 10.23
C SER A 74 6.91 0.43 9.70
N ASP A 75 7.01 -0.65 10.46
CA ASP A 75 7.54 -1.90 9.92
C ASP A 75 6.53 -2.46 8.91
N MET A 76 7.01 -3.07 7.82
CA MET A 76 6.14 -3.48 6.72
C MET A 76 6.37 -4.94 6.35
N VAL A 77 5.29 -5.62 5.98
CA VAL A 77 5.30 -6.93 5.34
C VAL A 77 4.52 -6.86 4.04
N SER A 78 4.99 -7.52 2.99
CA SER A 78 4.36 -7.43 1.67
C SER A 78 4.50 -8.70 0.84
N SER A 79 3.53 -8.88 -0.06
CA SER A 79 3.54 -9.95 -1.04
C SER A 79 2.75 -9.56 -2.29
N GLN A 80 2.99 -10.29 -3.38
CA GLN A 80 2.26 -10.15 -4.63
C GLN A 80 1.65 -11.50 -5.04
N LEU A 81 0.39 -11.47 -5.45
CA LEU A 81 -0.39 -12.63 -5.85
C LEU A 81 -0.91 -12.44 -7.28
N VAL A 82 -0.91 -13.52 -8.05
CA VAL A 82 -1.54 -13.58 -9.38
C VAL A 82 -2.57 -14.71 -9.40
N LEU A 83 -3.83 -14.36 -9.63
CA LEU A 83 -4.96 -15.28 -9.74
C LEU A 83 -5.37 -15.46 -11.20
N ALA A 84 -5.72 -16.69 -11.58
CA ALA A 84 -6.10 -17.06 -12.94
C ALA A 84 -5.09 -16.60 -14.01
N ASN A 85 -3.80 -16.51 -13.64
CA ASN A 85 -2.73 -15.95 -14.47
C ASN A 85 -3.05 -14.56 -15.06
N LYS A 86 -3.89 -13.75 -14.37
CA LYS A 86 -4.40 -12.49 -14.91
C LYS A 86 -4.64 -11.39 -13.86
N LEU A 87 -5.39 -11.69 -12.81
CA LEU A 87 -5.70 -10.72 -11.76
C LEU A 87 -4.51 -10.63 -10.80
N ASN A 88 -3.92 -9.45 -10.69
CA ASN A 88 -2.79 -9.19 -9.81
C ASN A 88 -3.27 -8.40 -8.58
N MET A 89 -2.74 -8.79 -7.43
CA MET A 89 -2.85 -8.03 -6.19
C MET A 89 -1.48 -7.92 -5.55
N ALA A 90 -1.08 -6.73 -5.13
CA ALA A 90 0.06 -6.53 -4.24
C ALA A 90 -0.46 -5.97 -2.91
N ILE A 91 -0.06 -6.59 -1.81
CA ILE A 91 -0.61 -6.32 -0.49
C ILE A 91 0.54 -5.91 0.42
N VAL A 92 0.33 -4.84 1.19
CA VAL A 92 1.23 -4.38 2.24
C VAL A 92 0.43 -4.29 3.54
N GLY A 93 0.92 -4.95 4.58
CA GLY A 93 0.51 -4.71 5.97
C GLY A 93 1.63 -3.97 6.71
N SER A 94 1.27 -3.23 7.75
CA SER A 94 2.24 -2.48 8.54
C SER A 94 1.97 -2.53 10.03
N GLU A 95 3.04 -2.41 10.81
CA GLU A 95 3.06 -2.34 12.27
C GLU A 95 3.66 -0.99 12.72
N ASP A 96 2.91 -0.23 13.52
CA ASP A 96 3.27 1.09 14.04
C ASP A 96 3.69 1.07 15.52
N GLY A 97 3.51 -0.06 16.19
CA GLY A 97 3.68 -0.23 17.62
C GLY A 97 4.50 -1.47 18.00
N THR A 98 3.90 -2.34 18.82
CA THR A 98 4.62 -3.44 19.49
C THR A 98 3.83 -4.74 19.60
N ASP A 99 2.56 -4.76 19.19
CA ASP A 99 1.68 -5.93 19.31
C ASP A 99 1.79 -6.89 18.11
N MET A 100 2.49 -6.49 17.05
CA MET A 100 2.88 -7.33 15.92
C MET A 100 1.68 -7.89 15.16
N ASP A 101 0.61 -7.12 15.05
CA ASP A 101 -0.60 -7.52 14.34
C ASP A 101 -0.55 -7.18 12.83
N TYR A 102 0.36 -6.28 12.44
CA TYR A 102 0.64 -5.84 11.07
C TYR A 102 -0.59 -5.32 10.29
N ASN A 103 -1.63 -4.85 11.00
CA ASN A 103 -2.88 -4.42 10.37
C ASN A 103 -3.16 -2.91 10.49
N ASP A 104 -2.25 -2.15 11.11
CA ASP A 104 -2.40 -0.71 11.38
C ASP A 104 -2.80 0.09 10.14
N ALA A 105 -2.09 -0.17 9.03
CA ALA A 105 -2.49 0.20 7.70
C ALA A 105 -2.30 -0.98 6.73
N ILE A 106 -3.31 -1.22 5.91
CA ILE A 106 -3.30 -2.24 4.87
C ILE A 106 -3.48 -1.54 3.53
N ALA A 107 -2.45 -1.60 2.67
CA ALA A 107 -2.52 -1.09 1.30
C ALA A 107 -2.68 -2.25 0.31
N ILE A 108 -3.70 -2.17 -0.54
CA ILE A 108 -4.01 -3.17 -1.56
C ILE A 108 -3.91 -2.51 -2.92
N LEU A 109 -2.97 -2.97 -3.75
CA LEU A 109 -2.81 -2.55 -5.13
C LEU A 109 -3.39 -3.64 -6.04
N ASN A 110 -4.15 -3.27 -7.07
CA ASN A 110 -4.74 -4.24 -8.00
C ASN A 110 -4.67 -3.80 -9.47
N TRP A 111 -4.40 -4.77 -10.36
CA TRP A 111 -4.37 -4.60 -11.82
C TRP A 111 -4.52 -5.95 -12.57
N PRO A 112 -4.81 -5.99 -13.89
CA PRO A 112 -5.32 -4.86 -14.69
C PRO A 112 -6.68 -4.40 -14.17
N LEU A 113 -7.05 -3.17 -14.52
CA LEU A 113 -8.40 -2.65 -14.31
C LEU A 113 -9.31 -3.02 -15.51
N GLY A 114 -10.44 -2.32 -15.63
CA GLY A 114 -11.35 -2.43 -16.79
C GLY A 114 -10.77 -1.85 -18.07
#